data_AF-A0A518B1T6-F1
#
_entry.id   AF-A0A518B1T6-F1
#
_cell.length_a   1.000
_cell.length_b   1.000
_cell.length_c   1.000
_cell.angle_alpha   90.00
_cell.angle_beta   90.00
_cell.angle_gamma   90.00
#
_symmetry.space_group_name_H-M   'P 1'
#
loop_
_entity.id
_entity.type
_entity.pdbx_description
1 polymer ?
#
loop_
_entity_poly.entity_id
_entity_poly.type
_entity_poly.pdbx_seq_one_letter_code
_entity_poly.pdbx_strand_id
1 'polypeptide(L)'
;MTMTNTPLKVIESFEENWKVAHKEVTKVWKLEDFLFEGVYIFKMVNDFDMYYRERVITGKEEFDPGMIDGYKHVIGRWLQIANHLENLVLQFERSGFEVSRAEEFRSTMREAEGILTPDDDFFSGGKLDAIKEVAIEEYKRGEFTEGLID
;
A
#
# COMPACT_ATOMS: atom_id res chain seq x y z
N MET A 1 -59.29 2.26 -5.49
CA MET A 1 -57.91 2.80 -5.43
C MET A 1 -57.54 2.85 -3.95
N THR A 2 -57.06 1.72 -3.40
CA THR A 2 -56.72 1.58 -1.98
C THR A 2 -55.40 2.27 -1.73
N MET A 3 -55.42 3.45 -1.08
CA MET A 3 -54.21 4.04 -0.51
C MET A 3 -53.72 3.10 0.59
N THR A 4 -52.61 2.42 0.33
CA THR A 4 -51.88 1.65 1.33
C THR A 4 -51.45 2.60 2.43
N ASN A 5 -52.10 2.51 3.58
CA ASN A 5 -51.71 3.20 4.80
C ASN A 5 -50.43 2.55 5.34
N THR A 6 -49.30 2.84 4.69
CA THR A 6 -47.99 2.37 5.17
C THR A 6 -47.76 2.99 6.54
N PRO A 7 -47.61 2.20 7.62
CA PRO A 7 -47.55 2.73 8.96
C PRO A 7 -46.33 3.65 9.11
N LEU A 8 -46.55 4.85 9.65
CA LEU A 8 -45.55 5.92 9.87
C LEU A 8 -44.22 5.41 10.43
N LYS A 9 -44.24 4.42 11.33
CA LYS A 9 -43.04 3.77 11.89
C LYS A 9 -42.11 3.15 10.83
N VAL A 10 -42.66 2.62 9.75
CA VAL A 10 -41.85 2.04 8.65
C VAL A 10 -41.11 3.13 7.91
N ILE A 11 -41.77 4.28 7.69
CA ILE A 11 -41.20 5.46 7.03
C ILE A 11 -40.13 6.11 7.91
N GLU A 12 -40.39 6.30 9.20
CA GLU A 12 -39.42 6.82 10.17
C GLU A 12 -38.19 5.91 10.30
N SER A 13 -38.36 4.58 10.36
CA SER A 13 -37.22 3.66 10.42
C SER A 13 -36.37 3.69 9.14
N PHE A 14 -37.00 3.92 7.98
CA PHE A 14 -36.31 4.08 6.71
C PHE A 14 -35.54 5.41 6.65
N GLU A 15 -36.14 6.49 7.17
CA GLU A 15 -35.50 7.80 7.32
C GLU A 15 -34.29 7.82 8.28
N GLU A 16 -34.24 6.91 9.25
CA GLU A 16 -33.09 6.80 10.14
C GLU A 16 -31.99 5.89 9.59
N ASN A 17 -32.36 4.82 8.87
CA ASN A 17 -31.41 3.87 8.31
C ASN A 17 -30.52 4.47 7.22
N TRP A 18 -31.03 5.35 6.36
CA TRP A 18 -30.19 5.98 5.33
C TRP A 18 -29.10 6.88 5.94
N LYS A 19 -29.35 7.50 7.11
CA LYS A 19 -28.36 8.34 7.80
C LYS A 19 -27.22 7.50 8.36
N VAL A 20 -27.53 6.30 8.88
CA VAL A 20 -26.52 5.35 9.36
C VAL A 20 -25.67 4.86 8.19
N ALA A 21 -26.31 4.39 7.11
CA ALA A 21 -25.59 3.96 5.91
C ALA A 21 -24.73 5.07 5.32
N HIS A 22 -25.27 6.29 5.23
CA HIS A 22 -24.54 7.45 4.72
C HIS A 22 -23.32 7.80 5.57
N LYS A 23 -23.42 7.71 6.91
CA LYS A 23 -22.28 7.93 7.82
C LYS A 23 -21.17 6.90 7.59
N GLU A 24 -21.51 5.63 7.42
CA GLU A 24 -20.51 4.59 7.17
C GLU A 24 -19.82 4.78 5.81
N VAL A 25 -20.58 5.09 4.75
CA VAL A 25 -20.00 5.44 3.43
C VAL A 25 -19.07 6.66 3.53
N THR A 26 -19.46 7.69 4.28
CA THR A 26 -18.61 8.88 4.48
C THR A 26 -17.30 8.55 5.19
N LYS A 27 -17.30 7.57 6.11
CA LYS A 27 -16.06 7.11 6.75
C LYS A 27 -15.15 6.36 5.78
N VAL A 28 -15.73 5.52 4.90
CA VAL A 28 -14.96 4.82 3.84
C VAL A 28 -14.27 5.84 2.94
N TRP A 29 -14.98 6.85 2.44
CA TRP A 29 -14.38 7.87 1.58
C TRP A 29 -13.24 8.64 2.26
N LYS A 30 -13.41 9.00 3.54
CA LYS A 30 -12.32 9.62 4.31
C LYS A 30 -11.11 8.71 4.46
N LEU A 31 -11.34 7.42 4.65
CA LEU A 31 -10.24 6.45 4.68
C LEU A 31 -9.55 6.41 3.33
N GLU A 32 -10.28 6.35 2.22
CA GLU A 32 -9.73 6.36 0.86
C GLU A 32 -8.87 7.61 0.58
N ASP A 33 -9.28 8.78 1.07
CA ASP A 33 -8.47 10.01 1.00
C ASP A 33 -7.14 9.84 1.76
N PHE A 34 -7.16 9.26 2.97
CA PHE A 34 -5.94 8.97 3.73
C PHE A 34 -5.04 7.93 3.04
N LEU A 35 -5.62 6.92 2.38
CA LEU A 35 -4.84 5.95 1.61
C LEU A 35 -4.13 6.64 0.44
N PHE A 36 -4.85 7.51 -0.28
CA PHE A 36 -4.28 8.28 -1.38
C PHE A 36 -3.12 9.17 -0.91
N GLU A 37 -3.31 9.93 0.18
CA GLU A 37 -2.25 10.74 0.78
C GLU A 37 -1.07 9.88 1.23
N GLY A 38 -1.34 8.73 1.85
CA GLY A 38 -0.32 7.78 2.27
C GLY A 38 0.56 7.31 1.12
N VAL A 39 -0.05 6.88 0.00
CA VAL A 39 0.68 6.49 -1.22
C VAL A 39 1.48 7.66 -1.78
N TYR A 40 0.89 8.85 -1.84
CA TYR A 40 1.54 10.04 -2.37
C TYR A 40 2.79 10.42 -1.56
N ILE A 41 2.69 10.42 -0.23
CA ILE A 41 3.82 10.71 0.67
C ILE A 41 4.95 9.70 0.48
N PHE A 42 4.63 8.41 0.39
CA PHE A 42 5.64 7.39 0.15
C PHE A 42 6.37 7.61 -1.17
N LYS A 43 5.62 7.80 -2.27
CA LYS A 43 6.21 8.02 -3.60
C LYS A 43 7.13 9.24 -3.60
N MET A 44 6.70 10.33 -2.98
CA MET A 44 7.53 11.53 -2.84
C MET A 44 8.85 11.25 -2.10
N VAL A 45 8.79 10.56 -0.96
CA VAL A 45 10.00 10.21 -0.19
C VAL A 45 10.93 9.30 -1.00
N ASN A 46 10.36 8.30 -1.69
CA ASN A 46 11.12 7.37 -2.52
C ASN A 46 11.79 8.09 -3.71
N ASP A 47 11.08 9.01 -4.38
CA ASP A 47 11.64 9.81 -5.47
C ASP A 47 12.81 10.67 -4.99
N PHE A 48 12.75 11.21 -3.76
CA PHE A 48 13.87 11.95 -3.17
C PHE A 48 15.08 11.06 -2.86
N ASP A 49 14.87 9.85 -2.33
CA ASP A 49 15.97 8.89 -2.10
C ASP A 49 16.62 8.47 -3.42
N MET A 50 15.82 8.16 -4.44
CA MET A 50 16.31 7.83 -5.78
C MET A 50 17.13 8.98 -6.38
N TYR A 51 16.63 10.21 -6.28
CA TYR A 51 17.33 11.41 -6.75
C TYR A 51 18.67 11.62 -6.04
N TYR A 52 18.70 11.45 -4.71
CA TYR A 52 19.93 11.53 -3.93
C TYR A 52 20.95 10.46 -4.38
N ARG A 53 20.53 9.20 -4.49
CA ARG A 53 21.40 8.10 -4.93
C ARG A 53 21.96 8.32 -6.34
N GLU A 54 21.15 8.81 -7.26
CA GLU A 54 21.61 9.15 -8.61
C GLU A 54 22.73 10.20 -8.58
N ARG A 55 22.59 11.23 -7.73
CA ARG A 55 23.62 12.27 -7.57
C ARG A 55 24.92 11.72 -6.98
N VAL A 56 24.83 10.83 -6.00
CA VAL A 56 26.00 10.14 -5.44
C VAL A 56 26.70 9.29 -6.51
N ILE A 57 25.95 8.46 -7.24
CA ILE A 57 26.51 7.58 -8.29
C ILE A 57 27.16 8.40 -9.42
N THR A 58 26.58 9.53 -9.79
CA THR A 58 27.12 10.43 -10.82
C THR A 58 28.23 11.36 -10.31
N GLY A 59 28.64 11.23 -9.04
CA GLY A 59 29.70 12.04 -8.42
C GLY A 59 29.33 13.51 -8.22
N LYS A 60 28.03 13.86 -8.30
CA LYS A 60 27.51 15.22 -8.07
C LYS A 60 27.29 15.53 -6.59
N GLU A 61 27.40 14.53 -5.73
CA GLU A 61 27.21 14.60 -4.29
C GLU A 61 28.05 13.52 -3.60
N GLU A 62 28.54 13.81 -2.39
CA GLU A 62 29.30 12.84 -1.59
C GLU A 62 28.33 11.89 -0.88
N PHE A 63 28.72 10.61 -0.76
CA PHE A 63 27.94 9.64 -0.03
C PHE A 63 27.92 9.97 1.47
N ASP A 64 26.73 10.15 2.02
CA ASP A 64 26.47 10.40 3.43
C ASP A 64 25.56 9.28 3.98
N PRO A 65 26.11 8.37 4.81
CA PRO A 65 25.31 7.34 5.49
C PRO A 65 24.15 7.92 6.31
N GLY A 66 24.32 9.13 6.88
CA GLY A 66 23.30 9.79 7.68
C GLY A 66 22.05 10.15 6.88
N MET A 67 22.20 10.45 5.58
CA MET A 67 21.07 10.67 4.68
C MET A 67 20.28 9.38 4.48
N ILE A 68 20.96 8.25 4.24
CA ILE A 68 20.32 6.93 4.08
C ILE A 68 19.58 6.51 5.36
N ASP A 69 20.19 6.69 6.52
CA ASP A 69 19.54 6.40 7.81
C ASP A 69 18.34 7.33 8.06
N GLY A 70 18.43 8.59 7.65
CA GLY A 70 17.32 9.54 7.66
C GLY A 70 16.14 9.08 6.82
N TYR A 71 16.39 8.63 5.58
CA TYR A 71 15.35 8.07 4.71
C TYR A 71 14.70 6.83 5.33
N LYS A 72 15.50 5.88 5.82
CA LYS A 72 14.98 4.69 6.52
C LYS A 72 14.14 5.06 7.74
N HIS A 73 14.53 6.06 8.50
CA HIS A 73 13.74 6.54 9.63
C HIS A 73 12.38 7.09 9.20
N VAL A 74 12.33 7.91 8.15
CA VAL A 74 11.07 8.46 7.62
C VAL A 74 10.16 7.35 7.10
N ILE A 75 10.69 6.41 6.31
CA ILE A 75 9.93 5.25 5.81
C ILE A 75 9.41 4.38 6.96
N GLY A 76 10.23 4.15 8.00
CA GLY A 76 9.80 3.41 9.19
C GLY A 76 8.62 4.08 9.92
N ARG A 77 8.65 5.41 10.05
CA ARG A 77 7.54 6.17 10.64
C ARG A 77 6.28 6.13 9.78
N TRP A 78 6.45 6.28 8.47
CA TRP A 78 5.35 6.15 7.51
C TRP A 78 4.69 4.76 7.62
N LEU A 79 5.49 3.69 7.67
CA LEU A 79 4.99 2.31 7.76
C LEU A 79 4.21 2.05 9.06
N GLN A 80 4.60 2.66 10.18
CA GLN A 80 3.84 2.59 11.43
C GLN A 80 2.42 3.16 11.28
N ILE A 81 2.29 4.30 10.60
CA ILE A 81 1.00 4.93 10.31
C ILE A 81 0.23 4.09 9.30
N ALA A 82 0.92 3.58 8.27
CA ALA A 82 0.30 2.79 7.22
C ALA A 82 -0.32 1.49 7.76
N ASN A 83 0.36 0.83 8.71
CA ASN A 83 -0.19 -0.32 9.43
C ASN A 83 -1.48 0.02 10.20
N HIS A 84 -1.61 1.22 10.76
CA HIS A 84 -2.85 1.65 11.39
C HIS A 84 -3.98 1.81 10.37
N LEU A 85 -3.69 2.43 9.22
CA LEU A 85 -4.65 2.59 8.14
C LEU A 85 -5.10 1.24 7.55
N GLU A 86 -4.18 0.30 7.34
CA GLU A 86 -4.51 -1.04 6.84
C GLU A 86 -5.44 -1.78 7.79
N ASN A 87 -5.27 -1.63 9.11
CA ASN A 87 -6.21 -2.20 10.08
C ASN A 87 -7.63 -1.62 9.96
N LEU A 88 -7.77 -0.35 9.55
CA LEU A 88 -9.07 0.26 9.27
C LEU A 88 -9.64 -0.25 7.94
N VAL A 89 -8.82 -0.40 6.91
CA VAL A 89 -9.21 -1.03 5.62
C VAL A 89 -9.81 -2.41 5.87
N LEU A 90 -9.10 -3.26 6.60
CA LEU A 90 -9.56 -4.61 6.94
C LEU A 90 -10.87 -4.61 7.73
N GLN A 91 -11.11 -3.61 8.59
CA GLN A 91 -12.38 -3.48 9.32
C GLN A 91 -13.55 -3.17 8.39
N PHE A 92 -13.36 -2.27 7.42
CA PHE A 92 -14.38 -1.94 6.42
C PHE A 92 -14.63 -3.10 5.45
N GLU A 93 -13.58 -3.76 4.97
CA GLU A 93 -13.69 -4.94 4.10
C GLU A 93 -14.44 -6.09 4.81
N ARG A 94 -14.15 -6.36 6.09
CA ARG A 94 -14.90 -7.35 6.89
C ARG A 94 -16.36 -6.97 7.11
N SER A 95 -16.68 -5.69 7.05
CA SER A 95 -18.04 -5.17 7.15
C SER A 95 -18.78 -5.17 5.81
N GLY A 96 -18.13 -5.67 4.74
CA GLY A 96 -18.71 -5.79 3.40
C GLY A 96 -18.53 -4.56 2.51
N PHE A 97 -17.72 -3.58 2.92
CA PHE A 97 -17.39 -2.43 2.08
C PHE A 97 -16.21 -2.75 1.17
N GLU A 98 -16.25 -2.24 -0.05
CA GLU A 98 -15.08 -2.16 -0.92
C GLU A 98 -14.34 -0.85 -0.62
N VAL A 99 -13.03 -0.93 -0.40
CA VAL A 99 -12.18 0.24 -0.17
C VAL A 99 -11.32 0.45 -1.41
N SER A 100 -11.57 1.54 -2.13
CA SER A 100 -10.82 1.89 -3.32
C SER A 100 -9.34 2.08 -2.99
N ARG A 101 -8.47 1.61 -3.90
CA ARG A 101 -7.00 1.72 -3.79
C ARG A 101 -6.35 0.99 -2.61
N ALA A 102 -7.09 0.14 -1.89
CA ALA A 102 -6.51 -0.70 -0.84
C ALA A 102 -5.32 -1.52 -1.36
N GLU A 103 -5.40 -2.07 -2.57
CA GLU A 103 -4.28 -2.83 -3.14
C GLU A 103 -3.08 -1.96 -3.54
N GLU A 104 -3.31 -0.76 -4.09
CA GLU A 104 -2.22 0.19 -4.36
C GLU A 104 -1.47 0.53 -3.06
N PHE A 105 -2.23 0.81 -2.00
CA PHE A 105 -1.68 1.10 -0.68
C PHE A 105 -0.89 -0.08 -0.09
N ARG A 106 -1.43 -1.30 -0.16
CA ARG A 106 -0.74 -2.53 0.28
C ARG A 106 0.54 -2.79 -0.52
N SER A 107 0.55 -2.51 -1.82
CA SER A 107 1.78 -2.60 -2.63
C SER A 107 2.84 -1.65 -2.10
N THR A 108 2.47 -0.40 -1.84
CA THR A 108 3.36 0.60 -1.26
C THR A 108 3.88 0.20 0.11
N MET A 109 3.05 -0.43 0.96
CA MET A 109 3.51 -0.98 2.24
C MET A 109 4.57 -2.08 2.07
N ARG A 110 4.38 -3.01 1.12
CA ARG A 110 5.36 -4.07 0.84
C ARG A 110 6.68 -3.50 0.33
N GLU A 111 6.64 -2.45 -0.49
CA GLU A 111 7.84 -1.74 -0.94
C GLU A 111 8.58 -1.10 0.24
N ALA A 112 7.86 -0.43 1.14
CA ALA A 112 8.43 0.14 2.36
C ALA A 112 9.08 -0.92 3.26
N GLU A 113 8.42 -2.07 3.45
CA GLU A 113 8.97 -3.21 4.18
C GLU A 113 10.27 -3.72 3.53
N GLY A 114 10.31 -3.79 2.20
CA GLY A 114 11.50 -4.16 1.44
C GLY A 114 12.67 -3.20 1.69
N ILE A 115 12.43 -1.88 1.66
CA ILE A 115 13.46 -0.85 1.92
C ILE A 115 14.04 -0.95 3.33
N LEU A 116 13.21 -1.33 4.31
CA LEU A 116 13.60 -1.43 5.71
C LEU A 116 14.23 -2.78 6.07
N THR A 117 14.07 -3.79 5.23
CA THR A 117 14.67 -5.10 5.47
C THR A 117 16.19 -5.00 5.29
N PRO A 118 17.00 -5.34 6.30
CA PRO A 118 18.45 -5.38 6.15
C PRO A 118 18.86 -6.34 5.02
N ASP A 119 19.90 -6.00 4.26
CA ASP A 119 20.39 -6.85 3.17
C ASP A 119 20.71 -8.26 3.68
N ASP A 120 21.32 -8.38 4.87
CA ASP A 120 21.61 -9.69 5.48
C ASP A 120 20.34 -10.51 5.73
N ASP A 121 19.22 -9.88 6.08
CA ASP A 121 17.93 -10.55 6.29
C ASP A 121 17.21 -10.87 4.97
N PHE A 122 17.40 -10.02 3.96
CA PHE A 122 16.94 -10.28 2.59
C PHE A 122 17.67 -11.49 1.98
N PHE A 123 18.98 -11.59 2.22
CA PHE A 123 19.87 -12.61 1.66
C PHE A 123 20.01 -13.90 2.49
N SER A 124 19.57 -13.93 3.75
CA SER A 124 19.74 -15.09 4.65
C SER A 124 18.56 -16.07 4.71
N GLY A 125 17.42 -15.74 4.09
CA GLY A 125 16.25 -16.61 4.06
C GLY A 125 16.16 -17.47 2.80
N GLY A 126 15.68 -18.72 2.92
CA GLY A 126 15.34 -19.61 1.79
C GLY A 126 14.29 -19.05 0.79
N LYS A 127 13.86 -17.79 0.96
CA LYS A 127 13.13 -17.02 -0.05
C LYS A 127 13.95 -16.82 -1.33
N LEU A 128 15.25 -16.58 -1.24
CA LEU A 128 16.10 -16.47 -2.44
C LEU A 128 16.31 -17.80 -3.12
N ASP A 129 16.46 -18.88 -2.35
CA ASP A 129 16.50 -20.23 -2.91
C ASP A 129 15.20 -20.55 -3.64
N ALA A 130 14.04 -20.18 -3.08
CA ALA A 130 12.75 -20.34 -3.72
C ALA A 130 12.60 -19.49 -5.01
N ILE A 131 13.01 -18.22 -4.99
CA ILE A 131 12.98 -17.35 -6.18
C ILE A 131 13.94 -17.88 -7.25
N LYS A 132 15.13 -18.35 -6.85
CA LYS A 132 16.12 -18.97 -7.72
C LYS A 132 15.59 -20.27 -8.32
N GLU A 133 14.91 -21.12 -7.55
CA GLU A 133 14.29 -22.34 -8.04
C GLU A 133 13.19 -22.04 -9.06
N VAL A 134 12.32 -21.06 -8.78
CA VAL A 134 11.29 -20.61 -9.72
C VAL A 134 11.92 -20.08 -11.02
N ALA A 135 12.92 -19.20 -10.94
CA ALA A 135 13.61 -18.66 -12.10
C ALA A 135 14.35 -19.75 -12.91
N ILE A 136 14.94 -20.74 -12.23
CA ILE A 136 15.59 -21.90 -12.87
C ILE A 136 14.54 -22.77 -13.57
N GLU A 137 13.37 -22.98 -12.96
CA GLU A 137 12.30 -23.75 -13.57
C GLU A 137 11.68 -23.04 -14.78
N GLU A 138 11.45 -21.74 -14.71
CA GLU A 138 10.96 -20.91 -15.83
C GLU A 138 11.97 -20.90 -16.99
N TYR A 139 13.27 -20.79 -16.68
CA TYR A 139 14.33 -20.95 -17.68
C TYR A 139 14.33 -22.34 -18.32
N LYS A 140 14.20 -23.41 -17.51
CA LYS A 140 14.12 -24.80 -18.01
C LYS A 140 12.87 -25.07 -18.86
N ARG A 141 11.77 -24.35 -18.59
CA ARG A 141 10.53 -24.41 -19.37
C ARG A 141 10.59 -23.58 -20.66
N GLY A 142 11.67 -22.81 -20.88
CA GLY A 142 11.84 -21.97 -22.06
C GLY A 142 10.95 -20.72 -22.05
N GLU A 143 10.47 -20.31 -20.88
CA GLU A 143 9.56 -19.16 -20.71
C GLU A 143 10.33 -17.83 -20.56
N PHE A 144 11.67 -17.88 -20.55
CA PHE A 144 12.52 -16.69 -20.61
C PHE A 144 12.72 -16.25 -22.06
N THR A 145 11.84 -15.37 -22.55
CA THR A 145 12.16 -14.52 -23.69
C THR A 145 12.62 -13.17 -23.18
N GLU A 146 13.94 -12.96 -23.12
CA GLU A 146 14.43 -11.63 -23.47
C GLU A 146 15.85 -11.67 -24.04
N GLY A 147 16.00 -10.86 -25.08
CA GLY A 147 17.19 -10.75 -25.90
C GLY A 147 18.42 -10.44 -25.05
N LEU A 148 19.44 -11.28 -25.21
CA LEU A 148 20.80 -10.85 -25.02
C LEU A 148 21.06 -9.73 -26.03
N ILE A 149 21.11 -8.52 -25.50
CA ILE A 149 21.72 -7.34 -26.09
C ILE A 149 23.11 -7.75 -26.59
N ASP A 150 23.37 -7.58 -27.89
CA ASP A 150 24.73 -7.46 -28.45
C ASP A 150 25.38 -6.15 -27.99
#